data_AF-A0A938EXH5-F1
#
_entry.id   AF-A0A938EXH5-F1
#
_cell.length_a   1.000
_cell.length_b   1.000
_cell.length_c   1.000
_cell.angle_alpha   90.00
_cell.angle_beta   90.00
_cell.angle_gamma   90.00
#
_symmetry.space_group_name_H-M   'P 1'
#
loop_
_entity.id
_entity.type
_entity.pdbx_description
1 polymer ?
#
loop_
_entity_poly.entity_id
_entity_poly.type
_entity_poly.pdbx_seq_one_letter_code
_entity_poly.pdbx_strand_id
1 'polypeptide(L)'
;VFLNRIEVWNPGKLPDQISIKDLKRPHASYPTNPLIAEVLYLANYIQKAGSGTLEMIEQCRQQGLPEPNFISIRKEEFRAILSRDIFTDDYLNKLGVNERQIKAIEYIRKIGQINNTRYQELTNVSKPTATRDLQELIKKSVLQKSGVTGKGTSYRLKGS
;
A
#
# COMPACT_ATOMS: atom_id res chain seq x y z
N VAL A 1 -0.49 -8.13 12.33
CA VAL A 1 -1.35 -7.53 11.29
C VAL A 1 -0.70 -6.26 10.78
N PHE A 2 -0.44 -6.13 9.48
CA PHE A 2 0.15 -4.93 8.90
C PHE A 2 -0.91 -3.83 8.76
N LEU A 3 -0.53 -2.59 9.07
CA LEU A 3 -1.44 -1.46 9.06
C LEU A 3 -1.67 -0.90 7.65
N ASN A 4 -0.61 -0.89 6.84
CA ASN A 4 -0.53 -0.23 5.54
C ASN A 4 -0.60 -1.18 4.33
N ARG A 5 -0.77 -2.49 4.56
CA ARG A 5 -0.84 -3.47 3.47
C ARG A 5 -1.55 -4.75 3.89
N ILE A 6 -1.97 -5.52 2.89
CA ILE A 6 -2.44 -6.90 3.02
C ILE A 6 -1.40 -7.77 2.31
N GLU A 7 -0.94 -8.81 3.00
CA GLU A 7 -0.08 -9.83 2.41
C GLU A 7 -0.85 -11.14 2.35
N VAL A 8 -1.01 -11.68 1.14
CA VAL A 8 -1.48 -13.05 0.93
C VAL A 8 -0.25 -13.90 0.67
N TRP A 9 0.03 -14.81 1.59
CA TRP A 9 1.18 -15.71 1.54
C TRP A 9 0.72 -17.13 1.21
N ASN A 10 1.43 -17.78 0.30
CA ASN A 10 1.21 -19.17 -0.08
C ASN A 10 2.55 -19.92 -0.08
N PRO A 11 2.65 -21.07 0.61
CA PRO A 11 3.81 -21.96 0.48
C PRO A 11 3.86 -22.61 -0.91
N GLY A 12 5.01 -22.54 -1.56
CA GLY A 12 5.29 -23.08 -2.87
C GLY A 12 5.81 -22.05 -3.87
N LYS A 13 6.15 -22.54 -5.06
CA LYS A 13 6.55 -21.71 -6.20
C LYS A 13 5.40 -21.52 -7.18
N LEU A 14 5.58 -20.48 -8.00
CA LEU A 14 4.87 -20.40 -9.26
C LEU A 14 5.17 -21.62 -10.15
N PRO A 15 4.23 -22.02 -11.02
CA PRO A 15 4.49 -22.98 -12.08
C PRO A 15 5.72 -22.60 -12.90
N ASP A 16 6.48 -23.59 -13.38
CA ASP A 16 7.74 -23.33 -14.08
C ASP A 16 7.55 -22.58 -15.41
N GLN A 17 6.33 -22.55 -15.96
CA GLN A 17 5.95 -21.84 -17.18
C GLN A 17 5.79 -20.33 -16.98
N ILE A 18 5.68 -19.84 -15.74
CA ILE A 18 5.35 -18.45 -15.46
C ILE A 18 6.31 -17.82 -14.44
N SER A 19 6.82 -16.62 -14.77
CA SER A 19 7.65 -15.83 -13.87
C SER A 19 6.84 -14.73 -13.17
N ILE A 20 7.43 -14.14 -12.14
CA ILE A 20 6.87 -12.96 -11.45
C ILE A 20 6.61 -11.80 -12.41
N LYS A 21 7.46 -11.62 -13.42
CA LYS A 21 7.31 -10.54 -14.41
C LYS A 21 6.09 -10.75 -15.31
N ASP A 22 5.75 -12.01 -15.57
CA ASP A 22 4.65 -12.37 -16.45
C ASP A 22 3.30 -12.11 -15.78
N LEU A 23 3.20 -12.16 -14.44
CA LEU A 23 1.98 -11.85 -13.70
C LEU A 23 1.44 -10.43 -13.93
N LYS A 24 2.27 -9.53 -14.47
CA LYS A 24 1.90 -8.16 -14.85
C LYS A 24 1.54 -8.02 -16.34
N ARG A 25 1.44 -9.12 -17.07
CA ARG A 25 1.14 -9.16 -18.51
C ARG A 25 0.10 -10.24 -18.79
N PRO A 26 -0.59 -10.20 -19.94
CA PRO A 26 -1.47 -11.30 -20.33
C PRO A 26 -0.69 -12.62 -20.40
N HIS A 27 -1.21 -13.65 -19.73
CA HIS A 27 -0.62 -14.99 -19.71
C HIS A 27 -1.72 -16.05 -19.60
N ALA A 28 -1.41 -17.29 -20.03
CA ALA A 28 -2.31 -18.42 -19.84
C ALA A 28 -2.39 -18.82 -18.35
N SER A 29 -3.46 -19.54 -17.97
CA SER A 29 -3.59 -20.11 -16.64
C SER A 29 -2.83 -21.44 -16.55
N TYR A 30 -1.95 -21.55 -15.56
CA TYR A 30 -1.19 -22.77 -15.26
C TYR A 30 -1.50 -23.23 -13.83
N PRO A 31 -2.60 -23.97 -13.59
CA PRO A 31 -2.95 -24.42 -12.25
C PRO A 31 -2.03 -25.55 -11.79
N THR A 32 -1.40 -25.41 -10.61
CA THR A 32 -0.59 -26.47 -10.00
C THR A 32 -1.43 -27.72 -9.67
N ASN A 33 -2.69 -27.54 -9.29
CA ASN A 33 -3.66 -28.61 -9.12
C ASN A 33 -4.87 -28.39 -10.04
N PRO A 34 -4.88 -29.01 -11.23
CA PRO A 34 -5.97 -28.84 -12.20
C PRO A 34 -7.34 -29.25 -11.67
N LEU A 35 -7.43 -30.29 -10.84
CA LEU A 35 -8.71 -30.78 -10.29
C LEU A 35 -9.34 -29.77 -9.33
N ILE A 36 -8.53 -29.18 -8.42
CA ILE A 36 -9.03 -28.13 -7.53
C ILE A 36 -9.42 -26.89 -8.34
N ALA A 37 -8.59 -26.49 -9.31
CA ALA A 37 -8.89 -25.34 -10.15
C ALA A 37 -10.17 -25.53 -10.96
N GLU A 38 -10.42 -26.74 -11.48
CA GLU A 38 -11.63 -27.07 -12.20
C GLU A 38 -12.88 -26.97 -11.31
N VAL A 39 -12.85 -27.52 -10.09
CA VAL A 39 -13.96 -27.39 -9.14
C VAL A 39 -14.24 -25.93 -8.80
N LEU A 40 -13.20 -25.13 -8.51
CA LEU A 40 -13.37 -23.70 -8.23
C LEU A 40 -13.90 -22.90 -9.43
N TYR A 41 -13.50 -23.28 -10.64
CA TYR A 41 -14.03 -22.69 -11.86
C TYR A 41 -15.51 -23.04 -12.06
N LEU A 42 -15.89 -24.32 -11.93
CA LEU A 42 -17.29 -24.76 -12.06
C LEU A 42 -18.19 -24.13 -10.98
N ALA A 43 -17.63 -23.86 -9.80
CA ALA A 43 -18.30 -23.16 -8.73
C ALA A 43 -18.25 -21.62 -8.84
N ASN A 44 -17.75 -21.06 -9.96
CA ASN A 44 -17.64 -19.62 -10.23
C ASN A 44 -16.78 -18.82 -9.23
N TYR A 45 -15.84 -19.45 -8.54
CA TYR A 45 -14.89 -18.76 -7.66
C TYR A 45 -13.69 -18.17 -8.42
N ILE A 46 -13.30 -18.76 -9.56
CA ILE A 46 -12.15 -18.32 -10.36
C ILE A 46 -12.48 -18.30 -11.85
N GLN A 47 -11.71 -17.53 -12.61
CA GLN A 47 -11.74 -17.53 -14.08
C GLN A 47 -10.66 -18.48 -14.64
N LYS A 48 -10.89 -19.05 -15.83
CA LYS A 48 -9.91 -19.92 -16.52
C LYS A 48 -8.74 -19.16 -17.17
N ALA A 49 -8.85 -17.84 -17.36
CA ALA A 49 -8.05 -17.10 -18.34
C ALA A 49 -6.73 -16.47 -17.82
N GLY A 50 -6.27 -16.75 -16.60
CA GLY A 50 -5.02 -16.14 -16.08
C GLY A 50 -5.10 -14.61 -15.90
N SER A 51 -6.29 -14.02 -16.00
CA SER A 51 -6.57 -12.58 -15.98
C SER A 51 -6.59 -11.96 -14.58
N GLY A 52 -6.69 -12.77 -13.52
CA GLY A 52 -6.95 -12.28 -12.17
C GLY A 52 -5.91 -11.30 -11.64
N THR A 53 -4.62 -11.50 -11.92
CA THR A 53 -3.55 -10.58 -11.46
C THR A 53 -3.60 -9.24 -12.18
N LEU A 54 -3.97 -9.22 -13.46
CA LEU A 54 -4.17 -7.99 -14.23
C LEU A 54 -5.39 -7.22 -13.73
N GLU A 55 -6.47 -7.94 -13.42
CA GLU A 55 -7.67 -7.34 -12.85
C GLU A 55 -7.37 -6.71 -11.48
N MET A 56 -6.59 -7.38 -10.63
CA MET A 56 -6.11 -6.81 -9.37
C MET A 56 -5.30 -5.52 -9.58
N ILE A 57 -4.37 -5.51 -10.55
CA ILE A 57 -3.57 -4.32 -10.88
C ILE A 57 -4.46 -3.17 -11.33
N GLU A 58 -5.41 -3.43 -12.23
CA GLU A 58 -6.32 -2.41 -12.74
C GLU A 58 -7.23 -1.85 -11.64
N GLN A 59 -7.75 -2.70 -10.75
CA GLN A 59 -8.53 -2.25 -9.60
C GLN A 59 -7.70 -1.36 -8.65
N CYS A 60 -6.45 -1.73 -8.37
CA CYS A 60 -5.56 -0.86 -7.59
C CYS A 60 -5.37 0.50 -8.28
N ARG A 61 -5.10 0.51 -9.59
CA ARG A 61 -4.91 1.73 -10.37
C ARG A 61 -6.15 2.63 -10.37
N GLN A 62 -7.34 2.05 -10.52
CA GLN A 62 -8.61 2.79 -10.50
C GLN A 62 -8.88 3.45 -9.15
N GLN A 63 -8.46 2.80 -8.06
CA GLN A 63 -8.55 3.36 -6.70
C GLN A 63 -7.37 4.29 -6.36
N GLY A 64 -6.48 4.56 -7.31
CA GLY A 64 -5.28 5.37 -7.09
C GLY A 64 -4.27 4.75 -6.15
N LEU A 65 -4.34 3.44 -5.89
CA LEU A 65 -3.43 2.69 -5.03
C LEU A 65 -2.21 2.18 -5.81
N PRO A 66 -1.07 1.93 -5.13
CA PRO A 66 0.06 1.24 -5.75
C PRO A 66 -0.35 -0.14 -6.27
N GLU A 67 0.23 -0.54 -7.40
CA GLU A 67 0.04 -1.89 -7.93
C GLU A 67 0.47 -2.96 -6.91
N PRO A 68 -0.16 -4.16 -6.92
CA PRO A 68 0.30 -5.27 -6.12
C PRO A 68 1.77 -5.62 -6.42
N ASN A 69 2.53 -5.88 -5.35
CA ASN A 69 3.88 -6.42 -5.48
C ASN A 69 3.84 -7.94 -5.32
N PHE A 70 4.29 -8.65 -6.35
CA PHE A 70 4.40 -10.10 -6.34
C PHE A 70 5.86 -10.48 -6.10
N ILE A 71 6.10 -11.30 -5.08
CA ILE A 71 7.45 -11.77 -4.77
C ILE A 71 7.48 -13.29 -4.66
N SER A 72 8.58 -13.88 -5.13
CA SER A 72 8.92 -15.26 -4.85
C SER A 72 10.21 -15.30 -4.04
N ILE A 73 10.19 -15.99 -2.91
CA ILE A 73 11.34 -16.15 -2.03
C ILE A 73 11.84 -17.58 -2.20
N ARG A 74 13.08 -17.73 -2.64
CA ARG A 74 13.78 -19.02 -2.82
C ARG A 74 13.04 -20.06 -3.67
N LYS A 75 12.02 -19.68 -4.45
CA LYS A 75 11.08 -20.60 -5.12
C LYS A 75 10.37 -21.57 -4.14
N GLU A 76 10.18 -21.14 -2.91
CA GLU A 76 9.49 -21.91 -1.87
C GLU A 76 8.31 -21.12 -1.29
N GLU A 77 8.26 -19.82 -1.52
CA GLU A 77 7.15 -18.98 -1.11
C GLU A 77 6.73 -18.06 -2.25
N PHE A 78 5.43 -17.84 -2.34
CA PHE A 78 4.84 -16.80 -3.16
C PHE A 78 4.04 -15.84 -2.27
N ARG A 79 4.21 -14.54 -2.50
CA ARG A 79 3.41 -13.51 -1.83
C ARG A 79 2.84 -12.51 -2.82
N ALA A 80 1.57 -12.17 -2.63
CA ALA A 80 0.93 -11.01 -3.23
C ALA A 80 0.75 -9.95 -2.14
N ILE A 81 1.37 -8.78 -2.33
CA ILE A 81 1.38 -7.69 -1.36
C ILE A 81 0.57 -6.52 -1.93
N LEU A 82 -0.59 -6.25 -1.34
CA LEU A 82 -1.47 -5.15 -1.72
C LEU A 82 -1.30 -4.01 -0.73
N SER A 83 -0.88 -2.83 -1.21
CA SER A 83 -0.72 -1.65 -0.37
C SER A 83 -2.08 -1.00 -0.11
N ARG A 84 -2.31 -0.51 1.12
CA ARG A 84 -3.54 0.18 1.53
C ARG A 84 -3.51 1.69 1.34
N ASP A 85 -2.34 2.25 1.05
CA ASP A 85 -2.16 3.66 0.76
C ASP A 85 -1.03 3.87 -0.27
N ILE A 86 -0.99 5.06 -0.87
CA ILE A 86 0.04 5.49 -1.85
C ILE A 86 1.38 5.81 -1.21
N PHE A 87 1.43 5.99 0.11
CA PHE A 87 2.60 6.49 0.83
C PHE A 87 3.57 5.38 1.21
N THR A 88 3.84 4.44 0.30
CA THR A 88 4.79 3.35 0.57
C THR A 88 6.16 3.88 1.02
N ASP A 89 6.93 3.08 1.76
CA ASP A 89 8.20 3.54 2.32
C ASP A 89 9.18 3.99 1.20
N ASP A 90 9.14 3.34 0.04
CA ASP A 90 9.88 3.75 -1.17
C ASP A 90 9.42 5.12 -1.70
N TYR A 91 8.11 5.37 -1.76
CA TYR A 91 7.55 6.64 -2.18
C TYR A 91 7.92 7.78 -1.23
N LEU A 92 7.84 7.53 0.08
CA LEU A 92 8.24 8.48 1.12
C LEU A 92 9.74 8.81 1.02
N ASN A 93 10.59 7.80 0.85
CA ASN A 93 12.03 8.01 0.67
C ASN A 93 12.33 8.87 -0.56
N LYS A 94 11.65 8.64 -1.69
CA LYS A 94 11.79 9.45 -2.91
C LYS A 94 11.33 10.90 -2.74
N LEU A 95 10.36 11.16 -1.87
CA LEU A 95 9.91 12.52 -1.53
C LEU A 95 10.87 13.26 -0.58
N GLY A 96 11.92 12.60 -0.09
CA GLY A 96 12.87 13.19 0.85
C GLY A 96 12.18 13.64 2.14
N VAL A 97 11.23 12.86 2.66
CA VAL A 97 10.69 13.11 4.01
C VAL A 97 11.73 12.70 5.05
N ASN A 98 11.87 13.53 6.09
CA ASN A 98 12.80 13.28 7.18
C ASN A 98 12.21 12.35 8.25
N GLU A 99 13.02 11.88 9.19
CA GLU A 99 12.59 10.95 10.26
C GLU A 99 11.41 11.47 11.10
N ARG A 100 11.34 12.78 11.38
CA ARG A 100 10.23 13.38 12.15
C ARG A 100 8.92 13.33 11.37
N GLN A 101 8.99 13.62 10.07
CA GLN A 101 7.88 13.55 9.16
C GLN A 101 7.39 12.10 8.98
N ILE A 102 8.31 11.13 8.89
CA ILE A 102 7.99 9.69 8.84
C ILE A 102 7.22 9.27 10.10
N LYS A 103 7.71 9.63 11.30
CA LYS A 103 7.01 9.35 12.57
C LYS A 103 5.58 9.90 12.58
N ALA A 104 5.38 11.11 12.07
CA ALA A 104 4.06 11.71 11.97
C ALA A 104 3.14 10.96 11.00
N ILE A 105 3.65 10.54 9.84
CA ILE A 105 2.90 9.74 8.86
C ILE A 105 2.50 8.40 9.48
N GLU A 106 3.42 7.71 10.16
CA GLU A 106 3.12 6.46 10.86
C GLU A 106 2.04 6.63 11.95
N TYR A 107 2.09 7.75 12.68
CA TYR A 107 1.06 8.08 13.67
C TYR A 107 -0.31 8.29 12.99
N ILE A 108 -0.36 9.04 11.89
CA ILE A 108 -1.60 9.29 11.14
C ILE A 108 -2.15 7.99 10.55
N ARG A 109 -1.31 7.06 10.08
CA ARG A 109 -1.77 5.74 9.62
C ARG A 109 -2.49 4.97 10.72
N LYS A 110 -2.06 5.12 11.99
CA LYS A 110 -2.64 4.41 13.14
C LYS A 110 -3.90 5.07 13.69
N ILE A 111 -3.89 6.40 13.79
CA ILE A 111 -4.91 7.18 14.50
C ILE A 111 -5.88 7.90 13.55
N GLY A 112 -5.50 8.03 12.27
CA GLY A 112 -6.29 8.67 11.21
C GLY A 112 -6.02 10.16 11.02
N GLN A 113 -5.56 10.88 12.06
CA GLN A 113 -5.23 12.31 11.97
C GLN A 113 -4.21 12.75 13.02
N ILE A 114 -3.55 13.88 12.78
CA ILE A 114 -2.66 14.55 13.75
C ILE A 114 -2.94 16.05 13.79
N ASN A 115 -2.73 16.71 14.92
CA ASN A 115 -2.73 18.17 15.02
C ASN A 115 -1.32 18.68 15.36
N ASN A 116 -1.12 20.00 15.33
CA ASN A 116 0.20 20.57 15.55
C ASN A 116 0.76 20.28 16.95
N THR A 117 -0.09 20.34 17.99
CA THR A 117 0.31 20.01 19.38
C THR A 117 0.81 18.57 19.48
N ARG A 118 0.06 17.63 18.89
CA ARG A 118 0.42 16.21 18.92
C ARG A 118 1.70 15.92 18.12
N TYR A 119 1.93 16.64 17.03
CA TYR A 119 3.20 16.55 16.29
C TYR A 119 4.38 16.98 17.18
N GLN A 120 4.25 18.11 17.90
CA GLN A 120 5.29 18.58 18.81
C GLN A 120 5.61 17.55 19.90
N GLU A 121 4.59 16.96 20.52
CA GLU A 121 4.75 15.89 21.53
C GLU A 121 5.43 14.65 20.94
N LEU A 122 5.06 14.25 19.73
CA LEU A 122 5.58 13.04 19.09
C LEU A 122 7.06 13.19 18.68
N THR A 123 7.45 14.37 18.21
CA THR A 123 8.78 14.59 17.63
C THR A 123 9.71 15.44 18.51
N ASN A 124 9.22 15.91 19.66
CA ASN A 124 9.91 16.81 20.59
C ASN A 124 10.50 18.07 19.92
N VAL A 125 9.68 18.77 19.13
CA VAL A 125 10.09 20.01 18.43
C VAL A 125 9.21 21.18 18.81
N SER A 126 9.71 22.39 18.58
CA SER A 126 8.95 23.62 18.80
C SER A 126 7.78 23.77 17.82
N LYS A 127 6.73 24.50 18.23
CA LYS A 127 5.56 24.84 17.40
C LYS A 127 5.93 25.40 16.01
N PRO A 128 6.89 26.32 15.85
CA PRO A 128 7.30 26.80 14.52
C PRO A 128 7.85 25.68 13.63
N THR A 129 8.69 24.80 14.18
CA THR A 129 9.25 23.65 13.45
C THR A 129 8.15 22.66 13.06
N ALA A 130 7.26 22.31 13.99
CA ALA A 130 6.11 21.45 13.69
C ALA A 130 5.23 22.04 12.58
N THR A 131 5.01 23.36 12.60
CA THR A 131 4.23 24.05 11.56
C THR A 131 4.92 23.94 10.21
N ARG A 132 6.24 24.17 10.15
CA ARG A 132 7.03 24.06 8.91
C ARG A 132 6.99 22.65 8.34
N ASP A 133 7.24 21.64 9.17
CA ASP A 133 7.25 20.24 8.74
C ASP A 133 5.88 19.80 8.19
N LEU A 134 4.79 20.16 8.89
CA LEU A 134 3.42 19.83 8.45
C LEU A 134 3.04 20.55 7.14
N GLN A 135 3.48 21.80 6.96
CA GLN A 135 3.29 22.53 5.70
C GLN A 135 4.10 21.94 4.55
N GLU A 136 5.32 21.48 4.82
CA GLU A 136 6.14 20.79 3.83
C GLU A 136 5.48 19.49 3.38
N LEU A 137 4.93 18.72 4.31
CA LEU A 137 4.17 17.50 4.01
C LEU A 137 2.90 17.78 3.19
N ILE A 138 2.22 18.91 3.42
CA ILE A 138 1.12 19.35 2.55
C ILE A 138 1.64 19.69 1.15
N LYS A 139 2.73 20.45 1.06
CA LYS A 139 3.34 20.85 -0.23
C LYS A 139 3.77 19.64 -1.05
N LYS A 140 4.28 18.59 -0.39
CA LYS A 140 4.64 17.30 -0.98
C LYS A 140 3.40 16.42 -1.33
N SER A 141 2.18 16.93 -1.15
CA SER A 141 0.94 16.17 -1.35
C SER A 141 0.81 14.91 -0.49
N VAL A 142 1.52 14.84 0.64
CA VAL A 142 1.42 13.72 1.59
C VAL A 142 0.25 13.92 2.53
N LEU A 143 0.09 15.14 3.05
CA LEU A 143 -0.98 15.47 3.97
C LEU A 143 -1.99 16.42 3.34
N GLN A 144 -3.22 16.34 3.83
CA GLN A 144 -4.28 17.32 3.59
C GLN A 144 -4.77 17.89 4.93
N LYS A 145 -5.13 19.17 4.91
CA LYS A 145 -5.68 19.85 6.09
C LYS A 145 -7.14 19.42 6.28
N SER A 146 -7.49 19.08 7.51
CA SER A 146 -8.80 18.61 7.95
C SER A 146 -9.30 19.53 9.07
N GLY A 147 -10.48 20.13 8.88
CA GLY A 147 -11.12 21.03 9.84
C GLY A 147 -10.82 22.52 9.64
N VAL A 148 -11.29 23.35 10.58
CA VAL A 148 -11.26 24.82 10.51
C VAL A 148 -9.88 25.34 10.93
N THR A 149 -9.38 26.37 10.22
CA THR A 149 -8.14 27.07 10.58
C THR A 149 -8.24 27.63 12.00
N GLY A 150 -7.38 27.16 12.92
CA GLY A 150 -7.38 27.57 14.33
C GLY A 150 -7.20 26.39 15.29
N LYS A 151 -7.82 26.44 16.48
CA LYS A 151 -7.72 25.39 17.51
C LYS A 151 -8.24 24.01 17.06
N GLY A 152 -8.97 23.92 15.95
CA GLY A 152 -9.49 22.67 15.37
C GLY A 152 -8.71 22.14 14.17
N THR A 153 -7.55 22.72 13.82
CA THR A 153 -6.79 22.26 12.66
C THR A 153 -6.14 20.91 12.90
N SER A 154 -6.51 19.94 12.07
CA SER A 154 -5.91 18.61 12.00
C SER A 154 -5.40 18.32 10.58
N TYR A 155 -4.59 17.29 10.43
CA TYR A 155 -3.98 16.86 9.19
C TYR A 155 -4.20 15.35 9.03
N ARG A 156 -4.56 14.92 7.82
CA ARG A 156 -4.75 13.51 7.44
C ARG A 156 -3.91 13.19 6.21
N LEU A 157 -3.68 11.91 5.95
CA LEU A 157 -3.05 11.49 4.70
C LEU A 157 -3.95 11.87 3.53
N LYS A 158 -3.35 12.30 2.43
CA LYS A 158 -4.10 12.67 1.22
C LYS A 158 -4.49 11.39 0.47
N GLY A 159 -5.78 11.20 0.21
CA GLY A 159 -6.29 10.00 -0.46
C GLY A 159 -6.61 8.81 0.45
N SER A 160 -6.61 9.01 1.77
CA SER A 160 -7.09 8.05 2.79
C SER A 160 -8.44 8.47 3.38
#